data_AF-A0A5N6W0R5-F1
#
_entry.id   AF-A0A5N6W0R5-F1
#
_cell.length_a   1.000
_cell.length_b   1.000
_cell.length_c   1.000
_cell.angle_alpha   90.00
_cell.angle_beta   90.00
_cell.angle_gamma   90.00
#
_symmetry.space_group_name_H-M   'P 1'
#
loop_
_entity.id
_entity.type
_entity.pdbx_description
1 polymer ?
#
loop_
_entity_poly.entity_id
_entity_poly.type
_entity_poly.pdbx_seq_one_letter_code
_entity_poly.pdbx_strand_id
1 'polypeptide(L)'
;MSCHVCSRAPTSRLKYLCPSCARNQLYQLRIENARILLENESLGQQINETVSSINILEALSERPDSGHLSLKNEGHVAWPIQTIANEKTKSSLRIKLLESRTENLRLEIKNKKRNISEYKLTLAQRRSDAGSAKYQLAEREAAILSGIHNNAKRTDHLWHSLHSKTAEARIFLCREAAYLYNLRQKVKKKDGEVKEAYTVGGIPIIDLRDMNGKLRSLFRRILS
;
A
#
# COMPACT_ATOMS: atom_id res chain seq x y z
N MET A 1 -23.06 -10.85 15.14
CA MET A 1 -23.14 -9.53 15.80
C MET A 1 -21.74 -8.92 15.81
N SER A 2 -21.51 -7.87 15.02
CA SER A 2 -20.27 -7.09 15.09
C SER A 2 -20.21 -6.40 16.45
N CYS A 3 -19.01 -6.31 17.06
CA CYS A 3 -18.91 -5.64 18.35
C CYS A 3 -19.04 -4.12 18.17
N HIS A 4 -19.97 -3.46 18.87
CA HIS A 4 -20.18 -2.01 18.77
C HIS A 4 -19.00 -1.15 19.26
N VAL A 5 -18.06 -1.74 20.00
CA VAL A 5 -16.85 -1.05 20.49
C VAL A 5 -15.69 -1.16 19.50
N CYS A 6 -15.47 -2.37 18.96
CA CYS A 6 -14.36 -2.66 18.04
C CYS A 6 -14.78 -2.58 16.54
N SER A 7 -16.07 -2.43 16.25
CA SER A 7 -16.74 -2.48 14.92
C SER A 7 -16.29 -3.63 14.00
N ARG A 8 -15.74 -4.71 14.57
CA ARG A 8 -15.21 -5.87 13.84
C ARG A 8 -16.17 -7.05 13.88
N ALA A 9 -16.20 -7.79 12.78
CA ALA A 9 -16.89 -9.07 12.68
C ALA A 9 -16.15 -10.15 13.50
N PRO A 10 -16.86 -11.05 14.20
CA PRO A 10 -16.23 -12.14 14.94
C PRO A 10 -15.58 -13.13 13.96
N THR A 11 -14.26 -13.23 13.98
CA THR A 11 -13.50 -14.26 13.26
C THR A 11 -12.67 -15.07 14.27
N SER A 12 -12.60 -16.39 14.08
CA SER A 12 -12.12 -17.38 15.07
C SER A 12 -10.62 -17.30 15.43
N ARG A 13 -9.87 -16.33 14.89
CA ARG A 13 -8.39 -16.26 15.01
C ARG A 13 -7.85 -14.92 15.55
N LEU A 14 -8.68 -14.01 16.06
CA LEU A 14 -8.21 -12.70 16.57
C LEU A 14 -8.03 -12.69 18.09
N LYS A 15 -6.94 -12.04 18.55
CA LYS A 15 -6.70 -11.72 19.97
C LYS A 15 -7.79 -10.76 20.48
N TYR A 16 -8.22 -10.93 21.73
CA TYR A 16 -9.21 -10.08 22.38
C TYR A 16 -8.70 -8.64 22.53
N LEU A 17 -9.32 -7.69 21.82
CA LEU A 17 -8.91 -6.28 21.84
C LEU A 17 -9.73 -5.39 22.80
N CYS A 18 -10.90 -5.85 23.23
CA CYS A 18 -11.70 -5.13 24.23
C CYS A 18 -12.58 -6.08 25.06
N PRO A 19 -13.09 -5.62 26.22
CA PRO A 19 -13.97 -6.43 27.08
C PRO A 19 -15.23 -6.94 26.37
N SER A 20 -15.84 -6.15 25.48
CA SER A 20 -17.04 -6.56 24.72
C SER A 20 -16.74 -7.63 23.67
N CYS A 21 -15.58 -7.56 23.02
CA CYS A 21 -15.11 -8.57 22.07
C CYS A 21 -14.89 -9.93 22.83
N ALA A 22 -14.30 -9.92 24.03
CA ALA A 22 -14.15 -11.12 24.88
C ALA A 22 -15.49 -11.65 25.42
N ARG A 23 -16.37 -10.75 25.86
CA ARG A 23 -17.72 -11.07 26.34
C ARG A 23 -18.52 -11.79 25.25
N ASN A 24 -18.58 -11.26 24.04
CA ASN A 24 -19.38 -11.85 22.97
C ASN A 24 -18.95 -13.29 22.62
N GLN A 25 -17.65 -13.60 22.68
CA GLN A 25 -17.17 -14.96 22.44
C GLN A 25 -17.49 -15.92 23.58
N LEU A 26 -17.29 -15.50 24.83
CA LEU A 26 -17.59 -16.34 26.00
C LEU A 26 -19.10 -16.60 26.16
N TYR A 27 -19.96 -15.63 25.86
CA TYR A 27 -21.40 -15.80 25.97
C TYR A 27 -21.97 -16.75 24.92
N GLN A 28 -21.43 -16.78 23.70
CA GLN A 28 -21.83 -17.79 22.70
C GLN A 28 -21.57 -19.21 23.20
N LEU A 29 -20.35 -19.48 23.69
CA LEU A 29 -20.00 -20.78 24.25
C LEU A 29 -20.87 -21.16 25.46
N ARG A 30 -21.22 -20.18 26.32
CA ARG A 30 -22.12 -20.41 27.46
C ARG A 30 -23.53 -20.78 27.02
N ILE A 31 -24.06 -20.10 25.99
CA ILE A 31 -25.40 -20.40 25.43
C ILE A 31 -25.40 -21.79 24.79
N GLU A 32 -24.35 -22.14 24.05
CA GLU A 32 -24.19 -23.48 23.45
C GLU A 32 -24.13 -24.56 24.53
N ASN A 33 -23.32 -24.39 25.58
CA ASN A 33 -23.27 -25.33 26.70
C ASN A 33 -24.62 -25.45 27.42
N ALA A 34 -25.32 -24.34 27.66
CA ALA A 34 -26.64 -24.37 28.29
C ALA A 34 -27.66 -25.15 27.43
N ARG A 35 -27.63 -25.00 26.10
CA ARG A 35 -28.47 -25.80 25.20
C ARG A 35 -28.16 -27.28 25.30
N ILE A 36 -26.89 -27.67 25.27
CA ILE A 36 -26.47 -29.07 25.39
C ILE A 36 -26.93 -29.66 26.74
N LEU A 37 -26.83 -28.90 27.83
CA LEU A 37 -27.29 -29.36 29.15
C LEU A 37 -28.81 -29.55 29.19
N LEU A 38 -29.59 -28.64 28.60
CA LEU A 38 -31.04 -28.78 28.49
C LEU A 38 -31.45 -29.95 27.59
N GLU A 39 -30.74 -30.17 26.48
CA GLU A 39 -30.96 -31.33 25.62
C GLU A 39 -30.67 -32.63 26.37
N ASN A 40 -29.55 -32.71 27.10
CA ASN A 40 -29.20 -33.86 27.93
C ASN A 40 -30.23 -34.11 29.03
N GLU A 41 -30.74 -33.08 29.69
CA GLU A 41 -31.80 -33.20 30.68
C GLU A 41 -33.09 -33.74 30.04
N SER A 42 -33.48 -33.21 28.88
CA SER A 42 -34.67 -33.67 28.16
C SER A 42 -34.56 -35.15 27.72
N LEU A 43 -33.37 -35.57 27.27
CA LEU A 43 -33.10 -36.96 26.92
C LEU A 43 -33.09 -37.84 28.18
N GLY A 44 -32.52 -37.36 29.28
CA GLY A 44 -32.55 -38.04 30.57
C GLY A 44 -33.98 -38.26 31.09
N GLN A 45 -34.86 -37.25 30.93
CA GLN A 45 -36.28 -37.38 31.26
C GLN A 45 -36.97 -38.44 30.39
N GLN A 46 -36.76 -38.43 29.07
CA GLN A 46 -37.31 -39.45 28.18
C GLN A 46 -36.83 -40.87 28.53
N ILE A 47 -35.56 -41.02 28.91
CA ILE A 47 -35.02 -42.31 29.35
C ILE A 47 -35.67 -42.72 30.68
N ASN A 48 -35.77 -41.81 31.65
CA ASN A 48 -36.38 -42.11 32.94
C ASN A 48 -37.88 -42.42 32.82
N GLU A 49 -38.62 -41.76 31.92
CA GLU A 49 -40.02 -42.05 31.63
C GLU A 49 -40.19 -43.43 31.00
N THR A 50 -39.32 -43.80 30.06
CA THR A 50 -39.35 -45.15 29.45
C THR A 50 -38.96 -46.24 30.45
N VAL A 51 -37.91 -46.03 31.25
CA VAL A 51 -37.50 -46.96 32.32
C VAL A 51 -38.56 -47.07 33.41
N SER A 52 -39.18 -45.97 33.83
CA SER A 52 -40.29 -46.01 34.81
C SER A 52 -41.51 -46.72 34.24
N SER A 53 -41.82 -46.53 32.95
CA SER A 53 -42.90 -47.26 32.28
C SER A 53 -42.62 -48.76 32.21
N ILE A 54 -41.36 -49.16 31.98
CA ILE A 54 -40.93 -50.57 32.03
C ILE A 54 -41.02 -51.12 33.46
N ASN A 55 -40.55 -50.38 34.46
CA ASN A 55 -40.61 -50.79 35.86
C ASN A 55 -42.05 -50.87 36.40
N ILE A 56 -42.98 -50.03 35.92
CA ILE A 56 -44.41 -50.13 36.25
C ILE A 56 -45.02 -51.39 35.61
N LEU A 57 -44.61 -51.74 34.39
CA LEU A 57 -45.02 -52.98 33.73
C LEU A 57 -44.48 -54.23 34.47
N GLU A 58 -43.25 -54.15 34.99
CA GLU A 58 -42.64 -55.22 35.79
C GLU A 58 -43.23 -55.32 37.21
N ALA A 59 -43.56 -54.19 37.85
CA ALA A 59 -44.23 -54.16 39.16
C ALA A 59 -45.69 -54.67 39.10
N LEU A 60 -46.37 -54.54 37.95
CA LEU A 60 -47.66 -55.18 37.69
C LEU A 60 -47.53 -56.68 37.35
N SER A 61 -46.30 -57.17 37.16
CA SER A 61 -46.00 -58.58 36.86
C SER A 61 -45.65 -59.42 38.11
N GLU A 62 -45.56 -58.81 39.30
CA GLU A 62 -45.43 -59.53 40.58
C GLU A 62 -46.80 -59.87 41.19
N ARG A 63 -47.57 -60.69 40.47
CA ARG A 63 -48.64 -61.50 41.06
C ARG A 63 -48.48 -62.93 40.53
N PRO A 64 -48.37 -63.95 41.39
CA PRO A 64 -48.14 -65.29 40.92
C PRO A 64 -49.49 -65.84 40.46
N ASP A 65 -49.65 -66.04 39.16
CA ASP A 65 -50.44 -67.19 38.74
C ASP A 65 -49.95 -67.80 37.43
N SER A 66 -49.97 -69.13 37.51
CA SER A 66 -49.54 -70.13 36.56
C SER A 66 -50.06 -69.93 35.13
N GLY A 67 -49.19 -70.19 34.17
CA GLY A 67 -49.63 -70.86 32.94
C GLY A 67 -49.33 -70.14 31.63
N HIS A 68 -48.64 -70.88 30.78
CA HIS A 68 -48.63 -70.78 29.33
C HIS A 68 -47.50 -69.95 28.67
N LEU A 69 -46.54 -70.74 28.20
CA LEU A 69 -45.51 -70.43 27.24
C LEU A 69 -46.03 -69.69 25.99
N SER A 70 -45.11 -68.93 25.41
CA SER A 70 -45.06 -68.53 24.00
C SER A 70 -45.82 -67.26 23.61
N LEU A 71 -45.22 -66.10 23.91
CA LEU A 71 -45.24 -64.95 23.00
C LEU A 71 -44.04 -64.00 23.27
N LYS A 72 -42.82 -64.47 23.03
CA LYS A 72 -41.62 -63.62 23.00
C LYS A 72 -40.71 -64.04 21.85
N ASN A 73 -41.01 -63.63 20.62
CA ASN A 73 -39.96 -63.53 19.59
C ASN A 73 -40.26 -62.67 18.34
N GLU A 74 -41.26 -61.78 18.32
CA GLU A 74 -41.44 -60.88 17.16
C GLU A 74 -40.70 -59.54 17.33
N GLY A 75 -40.52 -59.05 18.56
CA GLY A 75 -39.81 -57.79 18.81
C GLY A 75 -38.30 -57.83 18.59
N HIS A 76 -37.66 -59.01 18.69
CA HIS A 76 -36.20 -59.14 18.66
C HIS A 76 -35.61 -59.30 17.25
N VAL A 77 -36.41 -59.75 16.27
CA VAL A 77 -36.02 -59.84 14.84
C VAL A 77 -36.36 -58.55 14.09
N ALA A 78 -37.41 -57.83 14.51
CA ALA A 78 -37.79 -56.54 13.93
C ALA A 78 -36.73 -55.44 14.18
N TRP A 79 -36.06 -55.45 15.33
CA TRP A 79 -35.08 -54.43 15.71
C TRP A 79 -33.78 -54.43 14.87
N PRO A 80 -33.12 -55.57 14.59
CA PRO A 80 -31.98 -55.63 13.67
C PRO A 80 -32.34 -55.20 12.24
N ILE A 81 -33.51 -55.60 11.74
CA ILE A 81 -33.98 -55.22 10.38
C ILE A 81 -34.19 -53.71 10.30
N GLN A 82 -34.81 -53.11 11.33
CA GLN A 82 -35.04 -51.67 11.40
C GLN A 82 -33.72 -50.89 11.57
N THR A 83 -32.75 -51.45 12.28
CA THR A 83 -31.40 -50.88 12.42
C THR A 83 -30.66 -50.87 11.09
N ILE A 84 -30.65 -51.99 10.36
CA ILE A 84 -30.04 -52.10 9.03
C ILE A 84 -30.73 -51.15 8.04
N ALA A 85 -32.06 -51.05 8.07
CA ALA A 85 -32.80 -50.10 7.24
C ALA A 85 -32.41 -48.65 7.55
N ASN A 86 -32.31 -48.29 8.83
CA ASN A 86 -31.88 -46.96 9.27
C ASN A 86 -30.42 -46.66 8.91
N GLU A 87 -29.51 -47.63 8.97
CA GLU A 87 -28.14 -47.46 8.54
C GLU A 87 -28.04 -47.29 7.02
N LYS A 88 -28.85 -48.02 6.26
CA LYS A 88 -28.95 -47.91 4.81
C LYS A 88 -29.51 -46.55 4.37
N THR A 89 -30.50 -46.01 5.08
CA THR A 89 -31.01 -44.66 4.79
C THR A 89 -29.97 -43.60 5.15
N LYS A 90 -29.31 -43.71 6.31
CA LYS A 90 -28.21 -42.81 6.71
C LYS A 90 -27.05 -42.82 5.71
N SER A 91 -26.64 -44.00 5.22
CA SER A 91 -25.58 -44.12 4.22
C SER A 91 -26.00 -43.55 2.87
N SER A 92 -27.23 -43.82 2.42
CA SER A 92 -27.78 -43.23 1.19
C SER A 92 -27.82 -41.70 1.25
N LEU A 93 -28.25 -41.12 2.37
CA LEU A 93 -28.26 -39.67 2.57
C LEU A 93 -26.84 -39.08 2.56
N ARG A 94 -25.87 -39.76 3.19
CA ARG A 94 -24.45 -39.36 3.15
C ARG A 94 -23.89 -39.39 1.73
N ILE A 95 -24.20 -40.43 0.95
CA ILE A 95 -23.77 -40.54 -0.45
C ILE A 95 -24.34 -39.38 -1.27
N LYS A 96 -25.64 -39.11 -1.17
CA LYS A 96 -26.28 -37.97 -1.86
C LYS A 96 -25.68 -36.62 -1.49
N LEU A 97 -25.32 -36.43 -0.21
CA LEU A 97 -24.66 -35.21 0.26
C LEU A 97 -23.23 -35.09 -0.32
N LEU A 98 -22.50 -36.19 -0.41
CA LEU A 98 -21.16 -36.20 -1.00
C LEU A 98 -21.22 -35.98 -2.51
N GLU A 99 -22.19 -36.57 -3.20
CA GLU A 99 -22.45 -36.36 -4.62
C GLU A 99 -22.75 -34.88 -4.92
N SER A 100 -23.67 -34.26 -4.16
CA SER A 100 -23.96 -32.83 -4.35
C SER A 100 -22.74 -31.95 -4.07
N ARG A 101 -21.94 -32.28 -3.03
CA ARG A 101 -20.70 -31.55 -2.72
C ARG A 101 -19.66 -31.71 -3.82
N THR A 102 -19.49 -32.91 -4.36
CA THR A 102 -18.54 -33.15 -5.46
C THR A 102 -18.94 -32.43 -6.74
N GLU A 103 -20.25 -32.37 -7.05
CA GLU A 103 -20.74 -31.62 -8.19
C GLU A 103 -20.53 -30.11 -8.03
N ASN A 104 -20.83 -29.57 -6.83
CA ASN A 104 -20.54 -28.18 -6.52
C ASN A 104 -19.05 -27.86 -6.68
N LEU A 105 -18.16 -28.72 -6.19
CA LEU A 105 -16.71 -28.53 -6.34
C LEU A 105 -16.27 -28.56 -7.81
N ARG A 106 -16.85 -29.45 -8.64
CA ARG A 106 -16.57 -29.49 -10.09
C ARG A 106 -16.99 -28.19 -10.77
N LEU A 107 -18.18 -27.67 -10.45
CA LEU A 107 -18.67 -26.40 -10.97
C LEU A 107 -17.77 -25.22 -10.53
N GLU A 108 -17.36 -25.19 -9.27
CA GLU A 108 -16.42 -24.18 -8.77
C GLU A 108 -15.08 -24.22 -9.50
N ILE A 109 -14.50 -25.42 -9.71
CA ILE A 109 -13.25 -25.58 -10.45
C ILE A 109 -13.42 -25.08 -11.89
N LYS A 110 -14.52 -25.43 -12.56
CA LYS A 110 -14.80 -24.97 -13.92
C LYS A 110 -14.92 -23.45 -13.99
N ASN A 111 -15.63 -22.84 -13.04
CA ASN A 111 -15.75 -21.38 -12.95
C ASN A 111 -14.42 -20.71 -12.66
N LYS A 112 -13.62 -21.21 -11.71
CA LYS A 112 -12.28 -20.67 -11.42
C LYS A 112 -11.35 -20.79 -12.62
N LYS A 113 -11.39 -21.90 -13.35
CA LYS A 113 -10.62 -22.07 -14.60
C LYS A 113 -11.02 -21.02 -15.65
N ARG A 114 -12.32 -20.78 -15.84
CA ARG A 114 -12.81 -19.73 -16.75
C ARG A 114 -12.31 -18.35 -16.34
N ASN A 115 -12.45 -17.99 -15.07
CA ASN A 115 -11.98 -16.71 -14.55
C ASN A 115 -10.48 -16.55 -14.77
N ILE A 116 -9.67 -17.59 -14.52
CA ILE A 116 -8.23 -17.56 -14.77
C ILE A 116 -7.92 -17.31 -16.25
N SER A 117 -8.63 -17.95 -17.18
CA SER A 117 -8.43 -17.69 -18.61
C SER A 117 -8.77 -16.26 -18.99
N GLU A 118 -9.88 -15.71 -18.48
CA GLU A 118 -10.28 -14.32 -18.73
C GLU A 118 -9.24 -13.34 -18.17
N TYR A 119 -8.80 -13.54 -16.92
CA TYR A 119 -7.75 -12.71 -16.32
C TYR A 119 -6.43 -12.76 -17.09
N LYS A 120 -6.04 -13.92 -17.62
CA LYS A 120 -4.84 -14.05 -18.46
C LYS A 120 -4.95 -13.24 -19.74
N LEU A 121 -6.12 -13.28 -20.39
CA LEU A 121 -6.37 -12.48 -21.60
C LEU A 121 -6.31 -10.98 -21.30
N THR A 122 -6.98 -10.52 -20.24
CA THR A 122 -6.93 -9.12 -19.82
C THR A 122 -5.50 -8.68 -19.47
N LEU A 123 -4.73 -9.53 -18.80
CA LEU A 123 -3.34 -9.22 -18.46
C LEU A 123 -2.45 -9.15 -19.71
N ALA A 124 -2.65 -10.06 -20.67
CA ALA A 124 -1.94 -10.05 -21.94
C ALA A 124 -2.26 -8.77 -22.74
N GLN A 125 -3.53 -8.37 -22.80
CA GLN A 125 -3.95 -7.13 -23.42
C GLN A 125 -3.29 -5.92 -22.74
N ARG A 126 -3.36 -5.81 -21.41
CA ARG A 126 -2.70 -4.72 -20.66
C ARG A 126 -1.20 -4.65 -20.90
N ARG A 127 -0.53 -5.81 -21.01
CA ARG A 127 0.90 -5.87 -21.33
C ARG A 127 1.18 -5.38 -22.74
N SER A 128 0.35 -5.78 -23.71
CA SER A 128 0.42 -5.28 -25.08
C SER A 128 0.24 -3.77 -25.11
N ASP A 129 -0.83 -3.25 -24.50
CA ASP A 129 -1.13 -1.82 -24.45
C ASP A 129 -0.01 -1.01 -23.79
N ALA A 130 0.54 -1.51 -22.67
CA ALA A 130 1.69 -0.88 -22.01
C ALA A 130 2.96 -0.93 -22.88
N GLY A 131 3.17 -2.00 -23.63
CA GLY A 131 4.26 -2.12 -24.60
C GLY A 131 4.11 -1.11 -25.75
N SER A 132 2.91 -1.01 -26.33
CA SER A 132 2.59 -0.05 -27.38
C SER A 132 2.67 1.39 -26.89
N ALA A 133 2.21 1.69 -25.68
CA ALA A 133 2.33 3.04 -25.11
C ALA A 133 3.79 3.45 -24.87
N LYS A 134 4.66 2.50 -24.53
CA LYS A 134 6.10 2.72 -24.34
C LYS A 134 6.91 2.67 -25.64
N TYR A 135 6.30 2.25 -26.73
CA TYR A 135 6.99 2.10 -28.00
C TYR A 135 7.58 3.45 -28.45
N GLN A 136 8.88 3.45 -28.75
CA GLN A 136 9.66 4.61 -29.19
C GLN A 136 9.71 5.80 -28.23
N LEU A 137 9.21 5.71 -27.00
CA LEU A 137 9.27 6.84 -26.06
C LEU A 137 10.72 7.28 -25.81
N ALA A 138 11.61 6.35 -25.48
CA ALA A 138 13.01 6.64 -25.20
C ALA A 138 13.74 7.25 -26.41
N GLU A 139 13.43 6.78 -27.63
CA GLU A 139 14.03 7.32 -28.86
C GLU A 139 13.55 8.76 -29.12
N ARG A 140 12.25 9.03 -28.93
CA ARG A 140 11.69 10.39 -29.05
C ARG A 140 12.25 11.33 -28.01
N GLU A 141 12.35 10.89 -26.76
CA GLU A 141 12.96 11.65 -25.67
C GLU A 141 14.42 11.99 -25.99
N ALA A 142 15.21 11.00 -26.44
CA ALA A 142 16.59 11.21 -26.85
C ALA A 142 16.71 12.19 -28.03
N ALA A 143 15.83 12.09 -29.02
CA ALA A 143 15.81 13.01 -30.16
C ALA A 143 15.49 14.45 -29.74
N ILE A 144 14.50 14.64 -28.85
CA ILE A 144 14.15 15.95 -28.32
C ILE A 144 15.31 16.54 -27.51
N LEU A 145 15.90 15.76 -26.61
CA LEU A 145 17.03 16.20 -25.79
C LEU A 145 18.26 16.56 -26.64
N SER A 146 18.57 15.76 -27.66
CA SER A 146 19.64 16.05 -28.61
C SER A 146 19.37 17.36 -29.37
N GLY A 147 18.13 17.58 -29.82
CA GLY A 147 17.72 18.82 -30.47
C GLY A 147 17.91 20.05 -29.56
N ILE A 148 17.46 19.97 -28.30
CA ILE A 148 17.64 21.03 -27.31
C ILE A 148 19.13 21.31 -27.07
N HIS A 149 19.94 20.26 -26.87
CA HIS A 149 21.38 20.39 -26.64
C HIS A 149 22.12 21.04 -27.80
N ASN A 150 21.79 20.64 -29.03
CA ASN A 150 22.39 21.22 -30.24
C ASN A 150 22.02 22.70 -30.41
N ASN A 151 20.76 23.07 -30.11
CA ASN A 151 20.32 24.46 -30.12
C ASN A 151 21.01 25.29 -29.03
N ALA A 152 21.16 24.73 -27.82
CA ALA A 152 21.89 25.38 -26.73
C ALA A 152 23.35 25.65 -27.11
N LYS A 153 24.06 24.63 -27.64
CA LYS A 153 25.44 24.80 -28.13
C LYS A 153 25.54 25.86 -29.23
N ARG A 154 24.61 25.86 -30.19
CA ARG A 154 24.62 26.82 -31.29
C ARG A 154 24.42 28.25 -30.79
N THR A 155 23.46 28.46 -29.90
CA THR A 155 23.17 29.79 -29.33
C THR A 155 24.31 30.30 -28.46
N ASP A 156 24.94 29.41 -27.69
CA ASP A 156 26.13 29.71 -26.89
C ASP A 156 27.32 30.15 -27.76
N HIS A 157 27.62 29.39 -28.83
CA HIS A 157 28.66 29.77 -29.78
C HIS A 157 28.39 31.11 -30.46
N LEU A 158 27.15 31.38 -30.86
CA LEU A 158 26.76 32.66 -31.45
C LEU A 158 26.92 33.81 -30.45
N TRP A 159 26.51 33.60 -29.20
CA TRP A 159 26.65 34.58 -28.13
C TRP A 159 28.12 34.91 -27.87
N HIS A 160 28.97 33.89 -27.73
CA HIS A 160 30.41 34.08 -27.54
C HIS A 160 31.07 34.81 -28.71
N SER A 161 30.74 34.44 -29.95
CA SER A 161 31.28 35.10 -31.15
C SER A 161 30.86 36.57 -31.23
N LEU A 162 29.58 36.86 -30.99
CA LEU A 162 29.07 38.23 -31.00
C LEU A 162 29.67 39.05 -29.85
N HIS A 163 29.80 38.44 -28.67
CA HIS A 163 30.41 39.07 -27.50
C HIS A 163 31.87 39.45 -27.76
N SER A 164 32.68 38.53 -28.31
CA SER A 164 34.09 38.82 -28.67
C SER A 164 34.20 39.99 -29.63
N LYS A 165 33.43 39.97 -30.74
CA LYS A 165 33.43 41.06 -31.73
C LYS A 165 32.99 42.39 -31.12
N THR A 166 31.99 42.37 -30.25
CA THR A 166 31.51 43.58 -29.55
C THR A 166 32.56 44.11 -28.59
N ALA A 167 33.24 43.23 -27.85
CA ALA A 167 34.33 43.60 -26.95
C ALA A 167 35.52 44.20 -27.74
N GLU A 168 35.92 43.58 -28.84
CA GLU A 168 36.98 44.09 -29.73
C GLU A 168 36.64 45.48 -30.29
N ALA A 169 35.43 45.66 -30.81
CA ALA A 169 34.97 46.96 -31.32
C ALA A 169 34.95 48.03 -30.21
N ARG A 170 34.48 47.68 -29.00
CA ARG A 170 34.52 48.59 -27.85
C ARG A 170 35.94 48.93 -27.44
N ILE A 171 36.86 47.96 -27.40
CA ILE A 171 38.27 48.21 -27.09
C ILE A 171 38.87 49.18 -28.12
N PHE A 172 38.61 48.97 -29.41
CA PHE A 172 39.06 49.88 -30.46
C PHE A 172 38.51 51.29 -30.27
N LEU A 173 37.20 51.45 -30.11
CA LEU A 173 36.57 52.76 -29.91
C LEU A 173 37.05 53.46 -28.63
N CYS A 174 37.25 52.71 -27.54
CA CYS A 174 37.81 53.26 -26.31
C CYS A 174 39.24 53.75 -26.50
N ARG A 175 40.06 53.05 -27.31
CA ARG A 175 41.43 53.50 -27.65
C ARG A 175 41.41 54.77 -28.48
N GLU A 176 40.55 54.86 -29.49
CA GLU A 176 40.41 56.06 -30.32
C GLU A 176 39.89 57.24 -29.49
N ALA A 177 38.88 57.04 -28.66
CA ALA A 177 38.39 58.06 -27.74
C ALA A 177 39.50 58.51 -26.77
N ALA A 178 40.21 57.57 -26.15
CA ALA A 178 41.34 57.88 -25.27
C ALA A 178 42.41 58.71 -25.99
N TYR A 179 42.71 58.38 -27.25
CA TYR A 179 43.65 59.14 -28.08
C TYR A 179 43.16 60.57 -28.34
N LEU A 180 41.91 60.76 -28.79
CA LEU A 180 41.31 62.06 -29.04
C LEU A 180 41.26 62.95 -27.80
N TYR A 181 40.91 62.36 -26.65
CA TYR A 181 40.88 63.06 -25.37
C TYR A 181 42.26 63.20 -24.71
N ASN A 182 43.34 62.82 -25.39
CA ASN A 182 44.71 62.88 -24.86
C ASN A 182 44.85 62.20 -23.48
N LEU A 183 44.24 61.03 -23.31
CA LEU A 183 44.45 60.20 -22.13
C LEU A 183 45.92 59.74 -22.09
N ARG A 184 46.64 60.13 -21.05
CA ARG A 184 48.05 59.74 -20.84
C ARG A 184 48.23 59.14 -19.47
N GLN A 185 49.01 58.08 -19.41
CA GLN A 185 49.51 57.52 -18.17
C GLN A 185 50.85 58.18 -17.85
N LYS A 186 50.99 58.71 -16.64
CA LYS A 186 52.24 59.26 -16.10
C LYS A 186 52.59 58.48 -14.85
N VAL A 187 53.83 58.02 -14.78
CA VAL A 187 54.35 57.39 -13.57
C VAL A 187 54.86 58.48 -12.63
N LYS A 188 54.30 58.57 -11.44
CA LYS A 188 54.74 59.49 -10.38
C LYS A 188 55.34 58.66 -9.24
N LYS A 189 56.59 58.95 -8.87
CA LYS A 189 57.18 58.42 -7.64
C LYS A 189 56.80 59.34 -6.48
N LYS A 190 56.17 58.79 -5.45
CA LYS A 190 55.85 59.52 -4.22
C LYS A 190 56.10 58.59 -3.03
N ASP A 191 56.93 59.04 -2.08
CA ASP A 191 57.27 58.29 -0.86
C ASP A 191 57.83 56.87 -1.12
N GLY A 192 58.64 56.71 -2.16
CA GLY A 192 59.25 55.42 -2.53
C GLY A 192 58.33 54.48 -3.33
N GLU A 193 57.03 54.76 -3.39
CA GLU A 193 56.07 54.00 -4.21
C GLU A 193 55.92 54.58 -5.61
N VAL A 194 55.89 53.69 -6.59
CA VAL A 194 55.60 54.00 -7.99
C VAL A 194 54.08 54.01 -8.16
N LYS A 195 53.48 55.19 -8.35
CA LYS A 195 52.04 55.33 -8.60
C LYS A 195 51.76 55.78 -10.02
N GLU A 196 50.84 55.09 -10.67
CA GLU A 196 50.35 55.47 -11.99
C GLU A 196 49.30 56.57 -11.84
N ALA A 197 49.49 57.69 -12.52
CA ALA A 197 48.56 58.80 -12.56
C ALA A 197 48.08 59.00 -14.00
N TYR A 198 46.77 59.03 -14.20
CA TYR A 198 46.17 59.22 -15.52
C TYR A 198 45.73 60.69 -15.70
N THR A 199 45.90 61.24 -16.90
CA THR A 199 45.46 62.61 -17.24
C THR A 199 44.65 62.60 -18.53
N VAL A 200 43.53 63.33 -18.59
CA VAL A 200 42.71 63.53 -19.80
C VAL A 200 42.77 65.01 -20.18
N GLY A 201 43.17 65.33 -21.41
CA GLY A 201 43.34 66.73 -21.84
C GLY A 201 44.30 67.55 -20.97
N GLY A 202 45.23 66.90 -20.26
CA GLY A 202 46.12 67.52 -19.28
C GLY A 202 45.56 67.62 -17.84
N ILE A 203 44.28 67.34 -17.62
CA ILE A 203 43.63 67.35 -16.30
C ILE A 203 43.81 65.97 -15.64
N PRO A 204 44.30 65.89 -14.38
CA PRO A 204 44.48 64.60 -13.71
C PRO A 204 43.15 63.95 -13.36
N ILE A 205 43.00 62.66 -13.71
CA ILE A 205 41.92 61.82 -13.21
C ILE A 205 42.21 61.50 -11.75
N ILE A 206 41.22 61.73 -10.89
CA ILE A 206 41.32 61.45 -9.46
C ILE A 206 41.15 59.94 -9.26
N ASP A 207 42.11 59.29 -8.60
CA ASP A 207 41.95 57.90 -8.17
C ASP A 207 40.89 57.84 -7.07
N LEU A 208 39.81 57.08 -7.30
CA LEU A 208 38.72 56.91 -6.34
C LEU A 208 39.20 56.27 -5.03
N ARG A 209 40.29 55.48 -5.07
CA ARG A 209 40.93 54.89 -3.88
C ARG A 209 41.54 55.97 -2.98
N ASP A 210 42.08 57.04 -3.56
CA ASP A 210 42.67 58.17 -2.83
C ASP A 210 41.60 59.08 -2.20
N MET A 211 40.36 59.07 -2.72
CA MET A 211 39.25 59.83 -2.13
C MET A 211 38.74 59.19 -0.84
N ASN A 212 38.73 57.86 -0.76
CA ASN A 212 38.21 57.13 0.40
C ASN A 212 39.20 57.06 1.58
N GLY A 213 40.49 57.32 1.35
CA GLY A 213 41.52 57.31 2.40
C GLY A 213 41.77 58.66 3.10
N LYS A 214 41.48 59.79 2.44
CA LYS A 214 41.81 61.14 2.97
C LYS A 214 40.77 61.75 3.90
N LEU A 215 39.55 61.22 3.94
CA LEU A 215 38.53 61.65 4.91
C LEU A 215 38.91 61.30 6.36
N ARG A 216 39.84 60.35 6.59
CA ARG A 216 40.30 60.00 7.94
C ARG A 216 41.43 60.89 8.49
N SER A 217 42.20 61.57 7.64
CA SER A 217 43.33 62.40 8.10
C SER A 217 42.96 63.86 8.36
N LEU A 218 41.92 64.38 7.72
CA LEU A 218 41.41 65.74 7.99
C LEU A 218 40.65 65.83 9.33
N PHE A 219 39.92 64.78 9.74
CA PHE A 219 39.26 64.75 11.05
C PHE A 219 40.23 64.58 12.24
N ARG A 220 41.46 64.07 12.02
CA ARG A 220 42.46 63.92 13.09
C ARG A 220 43.25 65.18 13.43
N ARG A 221 43.23 66.21 12.56
CA ARG A 221 43.94 67.48 12.82
C ARG A 221 43.11 68.55 13.53
N ILE A 222 41.82 68.31 13.74
CA ILE A 222 40.92 69.24 14.46
C ILE A 222 40.80 68.85 15.96
N LEU A 223 41.37 67.71 16.36
CA LEU A 223 41.30 67.15 17.72
C LEU A 223 42.69 66.92 18.35
N SER A 224 43.69 67.73 18.01
CA SER A 224 45.00 67.74 18.68
C SER A 224 45.47 69.16 18.90
#